data_AF-A0A6A5GHH0-F1
#
_entry.id   AF-A0A6A5GHH0-F1
#
_cell.length_a   1.000
_cell.length_b   1.000
_cell.length_c   1.000
_cell.angle_alpha   90.00
_cell.angle_beta   90.00
_cell.angle_gamma   90.00
#
_symmetry.space_group_name_H-M   'P 1'
#
loop_
_entity.id
_entity.type
_entity.pdbx_description
1 polymer ?
#
loop_
_entity_poly.entity_id
_entity_poly.type
_entity_poly.pdbx_seq_one_letter_code
_entity_poly.pdbx_strand_id
1 'polypeptide(L)'
;MSDYQKFPVHKSIVITNFLQYPSPRFIAGDIHRIADLECVIAVYKRDDSSVEILIHLNESNEIKRVRARYFLGMFNGTGKELISWEKEKEANTDEFLFVKPWTVPQPNKSFTFKFGFHVSAVLRIDNIWKFNFNDAIFNAENDSKMIVFKEKNNEKVRLYTHKKLMMFHSSRLPISCQNVIVPASVSMNMLEKCLQIAHGVQVHCSVEDVMKVRFIAKRLGLKNVTKYCERRRIEYLNQVKITDQLFHSTFVRDLLHYQVHLLKTLNSNKELKRKLETMDIQKMNSESMKRCAHFFFHNC
;
A
#
# COMPACT_ATOMS: atom_id res chain seq x y z
N MET A 1 23.15 -8.54 17.15
CA MET A 1 22.33 -9.22 16.11
C MET A 1 22.76 -8.69 14.76
N SER A 2 23.00 -9.56 13.77
CA SER A 2 23.35 -9.10 12.41
C SER A 2 22.12 -8.48 11.74
N ASP A 3 22.32 -7.35 11.08
CA ASP A 3 21.27 -6.43 10.62
C ASP A 3 20.26 -7.08 9.63
N TYR A 4 20.63 -8.18 8.97
CA TYR A 4 19.77 -8.89 8.00
C TYR A 4 18.49 -9.51 8.59
N GLN A 5 18.46 -9.83 9.89
CA GLN A 5 17.27 -10.38 10.54
C GLN A 5 16.12 -9.36 10.57
N LYS A 6 16.42 -8.08 10.34
CA LYS A 6 15.39 -7.05 10.24
C LYS A 6 14.46 -7.25 9.06
N PHE A 7 14.87 -7.96 8.02
CA PHE A 7 14.06 -8.12 6.81
C PHE A 7 12.95 -9.16 7.00
N PRO A 8 11.72 -8.92 6.49
CA PRO A 8 10.62 -9.87 6.60
C PRO A 8 10.91 -11.18 5.88
N VAL A 9 11.67 -11.14 4.78
CA VAL A 9 12.24 -12.33 4.14
C VAL A 9 13.73 -12.35 4.45
N HIS A 10 14.20 -13.38 5.15
CA HIS A 10 15.62 -13.55 5.42
C HIS A 10 16.05 -15.02 5.32
N LYS A 11 17.21 -15.28 4.71
CA LYS A 11 17.77 -16.63 4.50
C LYS A 11 19.27 -16.63 4.75
N SER A 12 19.84 -17.81 4.98
CA SER A 12 21.29 -18.01 5.05
C SER A 12 21.73 -19.27 4.31
N ILE A 13 22.94 -19.22 3.75
CA ILE A 13 23.63 -20.37 3.13
C ILE A 13 24.95 -20.54 3.85
N VAL A 14 25.15 -21.69 4.49
CA VAL A 14 26.47 -22.06 5.00
C VAL A 14 27.23 -22.78 3.89
N ILE A 15 28.45 -22.33 3.63
CA ILE A 15 29.42 -22.97 2.75
C ILE A 15 30.55 -23.46 3.64
N THR A 16 30.75 -24.78 3.71
CA THR A 16 31.78 -25.40 4.55
C THR A 16 33.14 -25.43 3.84
N ASN A 17 33.13 -25.67 2.54
CA ASN A 17 34.29 -25.65 1.65
C ASN A 17 33.85 -25.13 0.28
N PHE A 18 34.39 -24.00 -0.15
CA PHE A 18 34.02 -23.38 -1.42
C PHE A 18 34.65 -24.06 -2.64
N LEU A 19 35.80 -24.72 -2.48
CA LEU A 19 36.42 -25.48 -3.58
C LEU A 19 35.50 -26.60 -4.06
N GLN A 20 34.79 -27.25 -3.12
CA GLN A 20 33.85 -28.34 -3.40
C GLN A 20 32.41 -27.86 -3.58
N TYR A 21 32.17 -26.55 -3.70
CA TYR A 21 30.83 -26.01 -3.76
C TYR A 21 30.11 -26.39 -5.06
N PRO A 22 28.96 -27.10 -5.00
CA PRO A 22 28.16 -27.38 -6.18
C PRO A 22 27.49 -26.08 -6.66
N SER A 23 27.78 -25.67 -7.90
CA SER A 23 27.31 -24.42 -8.52
C SER A 23 26.53 -24.70 -9.81
N PRO A 24 25.41 -23.99 -10.08
CA PRO A 24 24.74 -23.02 -9.19
C PRO A 24 24.05 -23.70 -8.00
N ARG A 25 23.96 -22.98 -6.88
CA ARG A 25 22.99 -23.32 -5.82
C ARG A 25 21.93 -22.25 -5.75
N PHE A 26 20.69 -22.68 -5.90
CA PHE A 26 19.51 -21.83 -5.80
C PHE A 26 18.93 -21.92 -4.40
N ILE A 27 18.62 -20.76 -3.83
CA ILE A 27 17.65 -20.63 -2.75
C ILE A 27 16.41 -19.97 -3.34
N ALA A 28 15.32 -20.73 -3.41
CA ALA A 28 14.01 -20.13 -3.53
C ALA A 28 13.74 -19.33 -2.24
N GLY A 29 13.53 -18.03 -2.40
CA GLY A 29 13.04 -17.16 -1.35
C GLY A 29 11.58 -16.87 -1.65
N ASP A 30 10.66 -17.72 -1.18
CA ASP A 30 9.25 -17.43 -1.31
C ASP A 30 8.94 -16.07 -0.67
N ILE A 31 8.59 -15.09 -1.50
CA ILE A 31 8.01 -13.83 -1.02
C ILE A 31 6.54 -14.14 -0.75
N HIS A 32 6.29 -14.88 0.33
CA HIS A 32 5.02 -15.55 0.64
C HIS A 32 3.74 -14.68 0.67
N ARG A 33 3.77 -13.40 0.29
CA ARG A 33 2.68 -12.44 0.52
C ARG A 33 2.42 -11.39 -0.57
N ILE A 34 3.13 -11.41 -1.70
CA ILE A 34 2.95 -10.40 -2.76
C ILE A 34 2.46 -11.07 -4.05
N ALA A 35 1.13 -11.19 -4.18
CA ALA A 35 0.48 -11.74 -5.37
C ALA A 35 1.12 -13.08 -5.82
N ASP A 36 1.44 -13.20 -7.11
CA ASP A 36 2.14 -14.32 -7.75
C ASP A 36 3.66 -14.09 -7.89
N LEU A 37 4.22 -13.08 -7.19
CA LEU A 37 5.63 -12.73 -7.32
C LEU A 37 6.53 -13.63 -6.46
N GLU A 38 7.41 -14.37 -7.13
CA GLU A 38 8.47 -15.14 -6.50
C GLU A 38 9.84 -14.45 -6.66
N CYS A 39 10.75 -14.72 -5.72
CA CYS A 39 12.13 -14.26 -5.79
C CYS A 39 13.09 -15.42 -5.59
N VAL A 40 14.08 -15.47 -6.47
CA VAL A 40 15.11 -16.49 -6.45
C VAL A 40 16.43 -15.82 -6.11
N ILE A 41 17.07 -16.32 -5.06
CA ILE A 41 18.40 -15.92 -4.66
C ILE A 41 19.36 -17.04 -5.08
N ALA A 42 20.29 -16.71 -5.97
CA ALA A 42 21.27 -17.68 -6.46
C ALA A 42 22.68 -17.28 -6.03
N VAL A 43 23.48 -18.30 -5.72
CA VAL A 43 24.92 -18.17 -5.49
C VAL A 43 25.62 -19.03 -6.52
N TYR A 44 26.38 -18.38 -7.39
CA TYR A 44 27.07 -18.98 -8.53
C TYR A 44 28.58 -18.89 -8.32
N LYS A 45 29.25 -20.05 -8.22
CA LYS A 45 30.71 -20.10 -8.23
C LYS A 45 31.19 -19.83 -9.65
N ARG A 46 31.99 -18.77 -9.83
CA ARG A 46 32.64 -18.45 -11.10
C ARG A 46 34.00 -19.15 -11.21
N ASP A 47 34.76 -19.14 -10.13
CA ASP A 47 36.05 -19.84 -9.98
C ASP A 47 36.31 -20.17 -8.49
N ASP A 48 37.49 -20.68 -8.16
CA ASP A 48 37.87 -21.09 -6.79
C ASP A 48 38.04 -19.94 -5.79
N SER A 49 38.03 -18.69 -6.27
CA SER A 49 38.23 -17.47 -5.50
C SER A 49 37.11 -16.45 -5.66
N SER A 50 36.13 -16.70 -6.54
CA SER A 50 35.08 -15.74 -6.85
C SER A 50 33.70 -16.38 -6.97
N VAL A 51 32.72 -15.63 -6.46
CA VAL A 51 31.32 -16.02 -6.41
C VAL A 51 30.47 -14.86 -6.88
N GLU A 52 29.45 -15.16 -7.65
CA GLU A 52 28.44 -14.21 -8.08
C GLU A 52 27.13 -14.48 -7.36
N ILE A 53 26.54 -13.41 -6.86
CA ILE A 53 25.29 -13.49 -6.12
C ILE A 53 24.23 -12.76 -6.92
N LEU A 54 23.12 -13.44 -7.15
CA LEU A 54 22.02 -12.95 -7.96
C LEU A 54 20.72 -12.94 -7.14
N ILE A 55 19.93 -11.89 -7.33
CA ILE A 55 18.55 -11.82 -6.87
C ILE A 55 17.69 -11.59 -8.12
N HIS A 56 16.95 -12.62 -8.50
CA HIS A 56 16.04 -12.63 -9.64
C HIS A 56 14.59 -12.52 -9.16
N LEU A 57 13.80 -11.71 -9.86
CA LEU A 57 12.36 -11.63 -9.66
C LEU A 57 11.69 -12.40 -10.78
N ASN A 58 10.85 -13.38 -10.45
CA ASN A 58 10.12 -14.12 -11.47
C ASN A 58 9.08 -13.23 -12.17
N GLU A 59 8.63 -13.66 -13.34
CA GLU A 59 7.50 -13.03 -14.03
C GLU A 59 6.25 -13.02 -13.14
N SER A 60 5.45 -11.96 -13.25
CA SER A 60 4.18 -11.83 -12.54
C SER A 60 3.12 -11.30 -13.51
N ASN A 61 1.93 -11.89 -13.43
CA ASN A 61 0.78 -11.46 -14.24
C ASN A 61 0.13 -10.18 -13.69
N GLU A 62 0.39 -9.84 -12.42
CA GLU A 62 -0.20 -8.68 -11.76
C GLU A 62 0.77 -7.50 -11.59
N ILE A 63 2.08 -7.76 -11.59
CA ILE A 63 3.13 -6.83 -11.20
C ILE A 63 4.14 -6.67 -12.33
N LYS A 64 4.38 -5.42 -12.73
CA LYS A 64 5.36 -5.05 -13.74
C LYS A 64 6.72 -4.74 -13.14
N ARG A 65 6.73 -4.02 -12.01
CA ARG A 65 7.95 -3.56 -11.35
C ARG A 65 7.79 -3.60 -9.86
N VAL A 66 8.91 -3.75 -9.16
CA VAL A 66 8.96 -3.62 -7.71
C VAL A 66 9.98 -2.59 -7.29
N ARG A 67 9.74 -1.96 -6.16
CA ARG A 67 10.76 -1.26 -5.38
C ARG A 67 11.07 -2.13 -4.17
N ALA A 68 12.31 -2.60 -4.09
CA ALA A 68 12.74 -3.52 -3.05
C ALA A 68 14.02 -3.04 -2.38
N ARG A 69 14.07 -3.20 -1.06
CA ARG A 69 15.29 -3.10 -0.27
C ARG A 69 15.80 -4.50 0.01
N TYR A 70 17.09 -4.69 -0.18
CA TYR A 70 17.76 -5.97 0.05
C TYR A 70 19.05 -5.76 0.83
N PHE A 71 19.39 -6.77 1.61
CA PHE A 71 20.65 -6.94 2.30
C PHE A 71 21.31 -8.22 1.82
N LEU A 72 22.62 -8.15 1.62
CA LEU A 72 23.46 -9.28 1.34
C LEU A 72 24.73 -9.17 2.17
N GLY A 73 25.16 -10.24 2.83
CA GLY A 73 26.40 -10.24 3.57
C GLY A 73 27.09 -11.60 3.57
N MET A 74 28.42 -11.57 3.57
CA MET A 74 29.28 -12.74 3.75
C MET A 74 29.92 -12.66 5.14
N PHE A 75 29.86 -13.76 5.87
CA PHE A 75 30.34 -13.87 7.24
C PHE A 75 31.27 -15.07 7.33
N ASN A 76 32.38 -14.98 8.05
CA ASN A 76 33.28 -16.12 8.24
C ASN A 76 32.64 -17.20 9.15
N GLY A 77 33.34 -18.33 9.34
CA GLY A 77 32.89 -19.43 10.20
C GLY A 77 32.65 -19.07 11.67
N THR A 78 33.19 -17.94 12.17
CA THR A 78 32.93 -17.44 13.54
C THR A 78 31.74 -16.48 13.59
N GLY A 79 31.09 -16.21 12.45
CA GLY A 79 30.00 -15.26 12.33
C GLY A 79 30.42 -13.78 12.24
N LYS A 80 31.73 -13.49 12.11
CA LYS A 80 32.23 -12.13 11.87
C LYS A 80 31.93 -11.72 10.43
N GLU A 81 31.38 -10.53 10.26
CA GLU A 81 31.12 -9.96 8.94
C GLU A 81 32.42 -9.74 8.17
N LEU A 82 32.46 -10.20 6.92
CA LEU A 82 33.56 -10.00 5.98
C LEU A 82 33.24 -8.85 5.02
N ILE A 83 32.04 -8.88 4.44
CA ILE A 83 31.52 -7.85 3.56
C ILE A 83 30.00 -7.87 3.62
N SER A 84 29.37 -6.70 3.56
CA SER A 84 27.93 -6.57 3.43
C SER A 84 27.56 -5.46 2.45
N TRP A 85 26.32 -5.53 1.98
CA TRP A 85 25.73 -4.57 1.07
C TRP A 85 24.24 -4.47 1.37
N GLU A 86 23.75 -3.25 1.60
CA GLU A 86 22.33 -2.94 1.71
C GLU A 86 21.99 -1.84 0.71
N LYS A 87 20.94 -2.05 -0.09
CA LYS A 87 20.49 -1.04 -1.06
C LYS A 87 19.00 -1.19 -1.33
N GLU A 88 18.39 -0.09 -1.75
CA GLU A 88 17.06 -0.07 -2.33
C GLU A 88 17.15 0.18 -3.84
N LYS A 89 16.40 -0.58 -4.63
CA LYS A 89 16.40 -0.49 -6.08
C LYS A 89 15.01 -0.82 -6.63
N GLU A 90 14.72 -0.28 -7.80
CA GLU A 90 13.60 -0.72 -8.62
C GLU A 90 14.07 -1.70 -9.70
N ALA A 91 13.25 -2.71 -9.99
CA ALA A 91 13.48 -3.65 -11.08
C ALA A 91 12.15 -4.05 -11.71
N ASN A 92 12.18 -4.45 -12.98
CA ASN A 92 11.05 -5.12 -13.58
C ASN A 92 10.92 -6.54 -12.99
N THR A 93 9.72 -7.13 -13.11
CA THR A 93 9.57 -8.58 -12.99
C THR A 93 10.24 -9.24 -14.19
N ASP A 94 10.69 -10.49 -14.03
CA ASP A 94 11.56 -11.20 -14.99
C ASP A 94 12.94 -10.56 -15.21
N GLU A 95 13.42 -9.77 -14.24
CA GLU A 95 14.75 -9.17 -14.26
C GLU A 95 15.54 -9.43 -12.98
N PHE A 96 16.86 -9.27 -13.10
CA PHE A 96 17.75 -9.25 -11.95
C PHE A 96 17.66 -7.92 -11.21
N LEU A 97 17.23 -7.98 -9.95
CA LEU A 97 17.34 -6.86 -9.03
C LEU A 97 18.81 -6.57 -8.72
N PHE A 98 19.60 -7.62 -8.50
CA PHE A 98 21.00 -7.54 -8.10
C PHE A 98 21.83 -8.63 -8.75
N VAL A 99 23.01 -8.25 -9.23
CA VAL A 99 24.08 -9.14 -9.67
C VAL A 99 25.39 -8.53 -9.22
N LYS A 100 26.20 -9.26 -8.46
CA LYS A 100 27.54 -8.77 -8.08
C LYS A 100 28.52 -9.93 -7.83
N PRO A 101 29.73 -9.86 -8.43
CA PRO A 101 30.81 -10.78 -8.09
C PRO A 101 31.52 -10.33 -6.81
N TRP A 102 31.80 -11.27 -5.91
CA TRP A 102 32.55 -11.10 -4.68
C TRP A 102 33.75 -12.05 -4.66
N THR A 103 34.85 -11.58 -4.08
CA THR A 103 36.02 -12.41 -3.81
C THR A 103 35.79 -13.21 -2.53
N VAL A 104 36.06 -14.51 -2.58
CA VAL A 104 36.02 -15.43 -1.45
C VAL A 104 37.39 -15.43 -0.77
N PRO A 105 37.53 -14.86 0.44
CA PRO A 105 38.86 -14.61 1.01
C PRO A 105 39.59 -15.87 1.47
N GLN A 106 38.87 -16.92 1.88
CA GLN A 106 39.44 -18.17 2.38
C GLN A 106 38.58 -19.35 1.88
N PRO A 107 38.76 -19.81 0.62
CA PRO A 107 37.86 -20.79 0.01
C PRO A 107 37.86 -22.16 0.70
N ASN A 108 38.92 -22.48 1.44
CA ASN A 108 39.05 -23.72 2.22
C ASN A 108 38.38 -23.65 3.60
N LYS A 109 37.92 -22.47 4.02
CA LYS A 109 37.26 -22.29 5.32
C LYS A 109 35.77 -22.08 5.15
N SER A 110 35.04 -22.39 6.22
CA SER A 110 33.61 -22.15 6.23
C SER A 110 33.28 -20.67 6.28
N PHE A 111 32.22 -20.29 5.58
CA PHE A 111 31.60 -18.98 5.64
C PHE A 111 30.10 -19.10 5.37
N THR A 112 29.37 -18.02 5.62
CA THR A 112 27.91 -17.97 5.49
C THR A 112 27.50 -16.75 4.69
N PHE A 113 26.69 -16.96 3.65
CA PHE A 113 25.92 -15.88 3.05
C PHE A 113 24.64 -15.65 3.83
N LYS A 114 24.29 -14.39 4.07
CA LYS A 114 23.05 -13.99 4.71
C LYS A 114 22.33 -12.98 3.83
N PHE A 115 21.03 -13.18 3.68
CA PHE A 115 20.18 -12.44 2.76
C PHE A 115 19.01 -11.86 3.51
N GLY A 116 18.68 -10.60 3.25
CA GLY A 116 17.46 -9.94 3.69
C GLY A 116 16.76 -9.30 2.51
N PHE A 117 15.44 -9.37 2.46
CA PHE A 117 14.65 -8.85 1.35
C PHE A 117 13.30 -8.29 1.82
N HIS A 118 12.91 -7.13 1.27
CA HIS A 118 11.64 -6.46 1.53
C HIS A 118 11.21 -5.68 0.29
N VAL A 119 9.99 -5.93 -0.19
CA VAL A 119 9.36 -5.10 -1.23
C VAL A 119 8.56 -4.00 -0.56
N SER A 120 8.94 -2.74 -0.79
CA SER A 120 8.26 -1.58 -0.21
C SER A 120 7.10 -1.08 -1.07
N ALA A 121 7.19 -1.25 -2.39
CA ALA A 121 6.14 -0.85 -3.32
C ALA A 121 6.14 -1.74 -4.58
N VAL A 122 4.99 -1.81 -5.24
CA VAL A 122 4.77 -2.55 -6.48
C VAL A 122 4.10 -1.65 -7.52
N LEU A 123 4.60 -1.70 -8.75
CA LEU A 123 3.94 -1.12 -9.92
C LEU A 123 3.10 -2.23 -10.55
N ARG A 124 1.78 -2.10 -10.45
CA ARG A 124 0.87 -3.09 -11.04
C ARG A 124 0.66 -2.85 -12.53
N ILE A 125 -0.03 -3.78 -13.19
CA ILE A 125 -0.39 -3.69 -14.61
C ILE A 125 -1.15 -2.41 -14.97
N ASP A 126 -1.88 -1.80 -14.03
CA ASP A 126 -2.57 -0.51 -14.15
C ASP A 126 -1.63 0.71 -14.18
N ASN A 127 -0.30 0.48 -14.19
CA ASN A 127 0.76 1.48 -14.16
C ASN A 127 0.69 2.42 -12.94
N ILE A 128 0.09 1.98 -11.84
CA ILE A 128 0.07 2.72 -10.58
C ILE A 128 0.98 2.06 -9.56
N TRP A 129 1.91 2.84 -9.01
CA TRP A 129 2.69 2.44 -7.84
C TRP A 129 1.80 2.37 -6.60
N LYS A 130 1.82 1.21 -5.95
CA LYS A 130 1.08 0.93 -4.72
C LYS A 130 2.07 0.53 -3.63
N PHE A 131 1.84 1.00 -2.41
CA PHE A 131 2.61 0.54 -1.25
C PHE A 131 2.32 -0.93 -0.99
N ASN A 132 3.34 -1.70 -0.60
CA ASN A 132 3.13 -3.05 -0.11
C ASN A 132 2.65 -3.00 1.35
N PHE A 133 1.36 -3.22 1.57
CA PHE A 133 0.78 -3.31 2.91
C PHE A 133 0.65 -4.75 3.40
N ASN A 134 0.96 -5.77 2.60
CA ASN A 134 0.84 -7.17 3.01
C ASN A 134 2.02 -7.64 3.87
N ASP A 135 3.15 -6.94 3.75
CA ASP A 135 4.34 -7.19 4.55
C ASP A 135 4.58 -6.13 5.61
N ALA A 136 5.07 -6.63 6.72
CA ALA A 136 5.69 -5.81 7.74
C ALA A 136 6.92 -5.08 7.17
N ILE A 137 7.02 -3.79 7.44
CA ILE A 137 8.30 -3.10 7.39
C ILE A 137 9.18 -3.70 8.50
N PHE A 138 10.48 -3.81 8.22
CA PHE A 138 11.53 -4.43 9.02
C PHE A 138 11.22 -4.72 10.50
N ASN A 139 11.41 -5.97 10.96
CA ASN A 139 11.25 -6.40 12.37
C ASN A 139 9.93 -5.95 13.05
N ALA A 140 8.78 -6.16 12.41
CA ALA A 140 7.49 -5.71 12.97
C ALA A 140 7.10 -6.31 14.33
N GLU A 141 7.70 -7.43 14.76
CA GLU A 141 7.40 -8.01 16.07
C GLU A 141 7.87 -7.12 17.24
N ASN A 142 8.80 -6.19 17.00
CA ASN A 142 9.30 -5.27 18.03
C ASN A 142 9.14 -3.77 17.68
N ASP A 143 8.63 -3.44 16.49
CA ASP A 143 8.69 -2.06 16.01
C ASP A 143 7.37 -1.28 16.19
N SER A 144 7.38 -0.37 17.17
CA SER A 144 6.32 0.62 17.45
C SER A 144 5.98 1.57 16.28
N LYS A 145 6.66 1.42 15.14
CA LYS A 145 6.56 2.25 13.93
C LYS A 145 5.45 1.83 12.96
N MET A 146 4.79 0.70 13.18
CA MET A 146 3.72 0.22 12.30
C MET A 146 2.36 0.22 13.01
N ILE A 147 1.30 0.47 12.24
CA ILE A 147 -0.08 0.16 12.62
C ILE A 147 -0.53 -1.04 11.80
N VAL A 148 -1.00 -2.07 12.48
CA VAL A 148 -1.48 -3.32 11.91
C VAL A 148 -3.01 -3.33 11.94
N PHE A 149 -3.62 -3.36 10.76
CA PHE A 149 -5.05 -3.56 10.60
C PHE A 149 -5.32 -5.04 10.46
N LYS A 150 -6.08 -5.64 11.38
CA LYS A 150 -6.39 -7.08 11.40
C LYS A 150 -7.86 -7.30 11.08
N GLU A 151 -8.17 -8.23 10.20
CA GLU A 151 -9.54 -8.65 9.96
C GLU A 151 -10.12 -9.33 11.22
N LYS A 152 -11.31 -8.93 11.66
CA LYS A 152 -11.91 -9.41 12.92
C LYS A 152 -12.03 -10.94 13.01
N ASN A 153 -12.34 -11.60 11.89
CA ASN A 153 -12.65 -13.03 11.87
C ASN A 153 -11.49 -13.88 11.32
N ASN A 154 -10.38 -13.26 10.91
CA ASN A 154 -9.24 -13.95 10.34
C ASN A 154 -7.95 -13.18 10.64
N GLU A 155 -7.28 -13.55 11.72
CA GLU A 155 -6.07 -12.87 12.17
C GLU A 155 -4.88 -13.00 11.18
N LYS A 156 -4.95 -13.94 10.23
CA LYS A 156 -3.94 -14.07 9.17
C LYS A 156 -4.04 -12.94 8.15
N VAL A 157 -5.23 -12.38 7.95
CA VAL A 157 -5.48 -11.28 7.01
C VAL A 157 -5.23 -9.95 7.72
N ARG A 158 -4.13 -9.29 7.34
CA ARG A 158 -3.70 -8.05 7.96
C ARG A 158 -2.97 -7.14 6.98
N LEU A 159 -3.09 -5.84 7.22
CA LEU A 159 -2.39 -4.79 6.49
C LEU A 159 -1.50 -4.00 7.43
N TYR A 160 -0.28 -3.72 6.99
CA TYR A 160 0.76 -3.03 7.72
C TYR A 160 0.94 -1.63 7.15
N THR A 161 0.86 -0.61 8.00
CA THR A 161 0.99 0.79 7.58
C THR A 161 2.00 1.54 8.43
N HIS A 162 2.70 2.50 7.82
CA HIS A 162 3.65 3.32 8.55
C HIS A 162 2.93 4.28 9.50
N LYS A 163 3.20 4.14 10.80
CA LYS A 163 2.49 4.84 11.87
C LYS A 163 2.56 6.36 11.74
N LYS A 164 3.73 6.93 11.42
CA LYS A 164 3.87 8.39 11.30
C LYS A 164 2.98 8.96 10.19
N LEU A 165 2.84 8.24 9.06
CA LEU A 165 1.99 8.68 7.95
C LEU A 165 0.51 8.59 8.32
N MET A 166 0.11 7.48 8.95
CA MET A 166 -1.26 7.30 9.40
C MET A 166 -1.67 8.32 10.47
N MET A 167 -0.79 8.59 11.44
CA MET A 167 -1.04 9.59 12.48
C MET A 167 -1.10 11.01 11.93
N PHE A 168 -0.31 11.32 10.89
CA PHE A 168 -0.36 12.63 10.24
C PHE A 168 -1.73 12.89 9.58
N HIS A 169 -2.36 11.85 9.03
CA HIS A 169 -3.62 11.98 8.31
C HIS A 169 -4.88 11.68 9.14
N SER A 170 -4.76 10.88 10.20
CA SER A 170 -5.87 10.43 11.03
C SER A 170 -6.08 11.31 12.24
N SER A 171 -7.28 11.84 12.41
CA SER A 171 -7.68 12.55 13.63
C SER A 171 -8.31 11.63 14.69
N ARG A 172 -8.33 10.31 14.49
CA ARG A 172 -9.06 9.35 15.35
C ARG A 172 -8.21 8.20 15.87
N LEU A 173 -7.03 7.97 15.29
CA LEU A 173 -6.09 6.96 15.77
C LEU A 173 -5.24 7.56 16.91
N PRO A 174 -5.22 6.95 18.10
CA PRO A 174 -4.37 7.44 19.19
C PRO A 174 -2.90 7.18 18.89
N ILE A 175 -2.01 7.98 19.51
CA ILE A 175 -0.55 7.84 19.36
C ILE A 175 -0.06 6.46 19.80
N SER A 176 -0.70 5.86 20.81
CA SER A 176 -0.39 4.51 21.28
C SER A 176 -0.91 3.39 20.38
N CYS A 177 -1.69 3.71 19.32
CA CYS A 177 -2.25 2.71 18.44
C CYS A 177 -1.15 1.90 17.74
N GLN A 178 -1.29 0.57 17.82
CA GLN A 178 -0.45 -0.40 17.12
C GLN A 178 -1.30 -1.41 16.36
N ASN A 179 -2.47 -1.78 16.89
CA ASN A 179 -3.39 -2.72 16.29
C ASN A 179 -4.76 -2.08 16.12
N VAL A 180 -5.39 -2.31 14.97
CA VAL A 180 -6.76 -1.90 14.67
C VAL A 180 -7.53 -3.12 14.21
N ILE A 181 -8.59 -3.49 14.93
CA ILE A 181 -9.50 -4.54 14.50
C ILE A 181 -10.48 -3.96 13.48
N VAL A 182 -10.45 -4.50 12.27
CA VAL A 182 -11.30 -4.10 11.16
C VAL A 182 -12.66 -4.79 11.32
N PRO A 183 -13.76 -4.04 11.43
CA PRO A 183 -15.09 -4.63 11.55
C PRO A 183 -15.44 -5.48 10.32
N ALA A 184 -16.17 -6.59 10.51
CA ALA A 184 -16.55 -7.49 9.42
C ALA A 184 -17.37 -6.82 8.28
N SER A 185 -17.99 -5.67 8.56
CA SER A 185 -18.68 -4.87 7.54
C SER A 185 -17.74 -4.08 6.62
N VAL A 186 -16.44 -4.09 6.88
CA VAL A 186 -15.42 -3.42 6.09
C VAL A 186 -14.59 -4.47 5.35
N SER A 187 -14.67 -4.47 4.02
CA SER A 187 -13.82 -5.29 3.17
C SER A 187 -12.35 -4.85 3.28
N MET A 188 -11.43 -5.81 3.45
CA MET A 188 -10.00 -5.56 3.51
C MET A 188 -9.45 -4.94 2.21
N ASN A 189 -9.98 -5.29 1.04
CA ASN A 189 -9.65 -4.65 -0.23
C ASN A 189 -10.05 -3.15 -0.24
N MET A 190 -11.25 -2.83 0.27
CA MET A 190 -11.69 -1.43 0.38
C MET A 190 -10.85 -0.64 1.39
N LEU A 191 -10.42 -1.30 2.47
CA LEU A 191 -9.48 -0.72 3.42
C LEU A 191 -8.12 -0.46 2.77
N GLU A 192 -7.58 -1.42 2.00
CA GLU A 192 -6.34 -1.25 1.27
C GLU A 192 -6.41 -0.04 0.33
N LYS A 193 -7.46 0.07 -0.51
CA LYS A 193 -7.68 1.24 -1.37
C LYS A 193 -7.70 2.55 -0.57
N CYS A 194 -8.39 2.56 0.58
CA CYS A 194 -8.43 3.72 1.47
C CYS A 194 -7.04 4.10 1.99
N LEU A 195 -6.24 3.11 2.41
CA LEU A 195 -4.87 3.31 2.88
C LEU A 195 -3.95 3.79 1.76
N GLN A 196 -4.05 3.23 0.55
CA GLN A 196 -3.26 3.68 -0.61
C GLN A 196 -3.51 5.16 -0.89
N ILE A 197 -4.79 5.58 -0.91
CA ILE A 197 -5.17 7.00 -1.09
C ILE A 197 -4.67 7.85 0.08
N ALA A 198 -4.75 7.34 1.31
CA ALA A 198 -4.26 8.05 2.49
C ALA A 198 -2.75 8.34 2.40
N HIS A 199 -2.00 7.45 1.75
CA HIS A 199 -0.57 7.57 1.49
C HIS A 199 -0.24 8.28 0.16
N GLY A 200 -1.24 8.86 -0.52
CA GLY A 200 -1.03 9.70 -1.71
C GLY A 200 -1.13 8.97 -3.06
N VAL A 201 -1.49 7.68 -3.07
CA VAL A 201 -1.66 6.93 -4.32
C VAL A 201 -2.97 7.30 -5.00
N GLN A 202 -2.91 7.55 -6.31
CA GLN A 202 -4.09 7.85 -7.13
C GLN A 202 -4.78 6.57 -7.60
N VAL A 203 -5.40 5.84 -6.67
CA VAL A 203 -6.10 4.59 -7.00
C VAL A 203 -7.32 4.85 -7.89
N HIS A 204 -7.45 4.08 -8.96
CA HIS A 204 -8.69 4.01 -9.75
C HIS A 204 -9.81 3.38 -8.91
N CYS A 205 -10.85 4.14 -8.65
CA CYS A 205 -12.01 3.72 -7.88
C CYS A 205 -13.27 3.92 -8.69
N SER A 206 -14.14 2.91 -8.72
CA SER A 206 -15.52 3.09 -9.20
C SER A 206 -16.30 4.03 -8.27
N VAL A 207 -17.48 4.49 -8.70
CA VAL A 207 -18.36 5.29 -7.85
C VAL A 207 -18.72 4.55 -6.56
N GLU A 208 -18.97 3.24 -6.65
CA GLU A 208 -19.25 2.40 -5.49
C GLU A 208 -18.05 2.28 -4.56
N ASP A 209 -16.84 2.07 -5.11
CA ASP A 209 -15.60 2.04 -4.34
C ASP A 209 -15.41 3.35 -3.57
N VAL A 210 -15.62 4.50 -4.22
CA VAL A 210 -15.48 5.83 -3.61
C VAL A 210 -16.40 5.97 -2.38
N MET A 211 -17.61 5.41 -2.45
CA MET A 211 -18.55 5.44 -1.33
C MET A 211 -18.10 4.56 -0.16
N LYS A 212 -17.62 3.34 -0.44
CA LYS A 212 -17.08 2.41 0.57
C LYS A 212 -15.80 2.97 1.21
N VAL A 213 -14.88 3.49 0.40
CA VAL A 213 -13.65 4.15 0.86
C VAL A 213 -13.96 5.36 1.73
N ARG A 214 -14.91 6.23 1.32
CA ARG A 214 -15.32 7.39 2.14
C ARG A 214 -15.83 6.97 3.51
N PHE A 215 -16.61 5.89 3.58
CA PHE A 215 -17.11 5.36 4.85
C PHE A 215 -15.97 4.93 5.79
N ILE A 216 -14.99 4.19 5.26
CA ILE A 216 -13.79 3.78 6.00
C ILE A 216 -12.98 5.01 6.43
N ALA A 217 -12.75 5.96 5.52
CA ALA A 217 -12.01 7.19 5.78
C ALA A 217 -12.63 8.01 6.91
N LYS A 218 -13.96 8.16 6.92
CA LYS A 218 -14.68 8.83 8.02
C LYS A 218 -14.45 8.10 9.34
N ARG A 219 -14.54 6.76 9.38
CA ARG A 219 -14.29 5.96 10.59
C ARG A 219 -12.88 6.18 11.14
N LEU A 220 -11.88 6.18 10.25
CA LEU A 220 -10.48 6.40 10.59
C LEU A 220 -10.09 7.88 10.75
N GLY A 221 -11.00 8.84 10.49
CA GLY A 221 -10.69 10.27 10.58
C GLY A 221 -9.71 10.78 9.53
N LEU A 222 -9.65 10.13 8.36
CA LEU A 222 -8.73 10.46 7.26
C LEU A 222 -9.31 11.58 6.39
N LYS A 223 -8.98 12.82 6.73
CA LYS A 223 -9.52 14.01 6.04
C LYS A 223 -9.05 14.12 4.59
N ASN A 224 -7.80 13.76 4.30
CA ASN A 224 -7.26 13.75 2.94
C ASN A 224 -8.04 12.77 2.03
N VAL A 225 -8.32 11.56 2.50
CA VAL A 225 -9.11 10.57 1.75
C VAL A 225 -10.55 11.03 1.57
N THR A 226 -11.16 11.63 2.60
CA THR A 226 -12.53 12.15 2.49
C THR A 226 -12.64 13.24 1.41
N LYS A 227 -11.66 14.15 1.35
CA LYS A 227 -11.56 15.18 0.30
C LYS A 227 -11.32 14.57 -1.09
N TYR A 228 -10.46 13.55 -1.20
CA TYR A 228 -10.26 12.81 -2.44
C TYR A 228 -11.57 12.21 -2.96
N CYS A 229 -12.31 11.52 -2.09
CA CYS A 229 -13.60 10.93 -2.45
C CYS A 229 -14.62 11.99 -2.91
N GLU A 230 -14.64 13.16 -2.27
CA GLU A 230 -15.53 14.25 -2.68
C GLU A 230 -15.16 14.78 -4.08
N ARG A 231 -13.87 14.99 -4.36
CA ARG A 231 -13.39 15.40 -5.69
C ARG A 231 -13.78 14.41 -6.78
N ARG A 232 -13.55 13.11 -6.55
CA ARG A 232 -13.94 12.05 -7.50
C ARG A 232 -15.43 12.04 -7.80
N ARG A 233 -16.27 12.32 -6.81
CA ARG A 233 -17.72 12.45 -7.05
C ARG A 233 -18.05 13.69 -7.88
N ILE A 234 -17.42 14.83 -7.61
CA ILE A 234 -17.61 16.05 -8.42
C ILE A 234 -17.23 15.80 -9.88
N GLU A 235 -16.10 15.13 -10.13
CA GLU A 235 -15.68 14.72 -11.48
C GLU A 235 -16.75 13.86 -12.17
N TYR A 236 -17.34 12.90 -11.44
CA TYR A 236 -18.41 12.06 -11.96
C TYR A 236 -19.71 12.83 -12.24
N LEU A 237 -20.07 13.83 -11.42
CA LEU A 237 -21.26 14.66 -11.68
C LEU A 237 -21.21 15.30 -13.06
N ASN A 238 -20.03 15.74 -13.49
CA ASN A 238 -19.87 16.38 -14.80
C ASN A 238 -20.10 15.41 -15.98
N GLN A 239 -20.22 14.10 -15.71
CA GLN A 239 -20.35 13.05 -16.72
C GLN A 239 -21.74 12.42 -16.75
N VAL A 240 -22.62 12.73 -15.78
CA VAL A 240 -23.92 12.06 -15.64
C VAL A 240 -25.08 13.01 -15.50
N LYS A 241 -26.26 12.57 -15.96
CA LYS A 241 -27.51 13.28 -15.72
C LYS A 241 -27.91 13.20 -14.26
N ILE A 242 -28.28 14.34 -13.69
CA ILE A 242 -28.68 14.44 -12.28
C ILE A 242 -30.11 13.92 -12.09
N THR A 243 -30.22 12.78 -11.41
CA THR A 243 -31.50 12.22 -10.99
C THR A 243 -31.97 12.83 -9.67
N ASP A 244 -33.27 12.77 -9.39
CA ASP A 244 -33.83 13.18 -8.10
C ASP A 244 -33.18 12.41 -6.95
N GLN A 245 -33.02 11.08 -7.11
CA GLN A 245 -32.39 10.23 -6.12
C GLN A 245 -30.94 10.66 -5.79
N LEU A 246 -30.15 11.01 -6.81
CA LEU A 246 -28.79 11.51 -6.61
C LEU A 246 -28.81 12.83 -5.86
N PHE A 247 -29.71 13.73 -6.24
CA PHE A 247 -29.89 15.03 -5.59
C PHE A 247 -30.23 14.84 -4.10
N HIS A 248 -31.26 14.04 -3.80
CA HIS A 248 -31.70 13.77 -2.43
C HIS A 248 -30.59 13.19 -1.56
N SER A 249 -29.90 12.17 -2.07
CA SER A 249 -28.82 11.50 -1.32
C SER A 249 -27.64 12.43 -0.98
N THR A 250 -27.47 13.51 -1.74
CA THR A 250 -26.38 14.49 -1.59
C THR A 250 -26.63 15.45 -0.44
N PHE A 251 -27.86 15.96 -0.34
CA PHE A 251 -28.26 16.93 0.68
C PHE A 251 -28.45 16.30 2.07
N VAL A 252 -28.59 14.98 2.15
CA VAL A 252 -28.64 14.24 3.42
C VAL A 252 -27.25 13.91 3.98
N ARG A 253 -26.19 13.84 3.14
CA ARG A 253 -24.90 13.20 3.49
C ARG A 253 -23.75 14.15 3.83
N ASP A 254 -24.04 15.42 4.08
CA ASP A 254 -23.10 16.49 4.41
C ASP A 254 -21.85 16.50 3.51
N LEU A 255 -22.06 16.97 2.28
CA LEU A 255 -21.09 16.95 1.20
C LEU A 255 -21.01 18.35 0.59
N LEU A 256 -20.47 19.29 1.37
CA LEU A 256 -20.65 20.72 1.13
C LEU A 256 -20.15 21.20 -0.23
N HIS A 257 -18.98 20.74 -0.67
CA HIS A 257 -18.45 21.15 -1.97
C HIS A 257 -19.23 20.48 -3.10
N TYR A 258 -19.52 19.18 -2.95
CA TYR A 258 -20.33 18.44 -3.90
C TYR A 258 -21.75 19.04 -4.08
N GLN A 259 -22.38 19.49 -2.99
CA GLN A 259 -23.67 20.17 -3.01
C GLN A 259 -23.61 21.47 -3.82
N VAL A 260 -22.55 22.27 -3.67
CA VAL A 260 -22.37 23.50 -4.47
C VAL A 260 -22.25 23.17 -5.96
N HIS A 261 -21.46 22.15 -6.31
CA HIS A 261 -21.33 21.73 -7.70
C HIS A 261 -22.66 21.21 -8.27
N LEU A 262 -23.41 20.45 -7.48
CA LEU A 262 -24.73 19.95 -7.84
C LEU A 262 -25.80 21.06 -7.97
N LEU A 263 -25.69 22.13 -7.19
CA LEU A 263 -26.58 23.29 -7.35
C LEU A 263 -26.26 24.04 -8.65
N LYS A 264 -24.97 24.23 -8.96
CA LYS A 264 -24.52 24.91 -10.20
C LYS A 264 -24.97 24.21 -11.49
N THR A 265 -25.32 22.94 -11.44
CA THR A 265 -25.84 22.19 -12.59
C THR A 265 -27.36 22.36 -12.80
N LEU A 266 -28.07 23.01 -11.87
CA LEU A 266 -29.49 23.34 -12.05
C LEU A 266 -29.62 24.59 -12.92
N ASN A 267 -30.62 24.62 -13.80
CA ASN A 267 -30.80 25.72 -14.75
C ASN A 267 -31.59 26.90 -14.19
N SER A 268 -32.31 26.70 -13.08
CA SER A 268 -33.16 27.76 -12.51
C SER A 268 -33.61 27.47 -11.08
N ASN A 269 -34.08 28.51 -10.41
CA ASN A 269 -34.79 28.42 -9.13
C ASN A 269 -36.04 27.54 -9.20
N LYS A 270 -36.73 27.50 -10.35
CA LYS A 270 -37.90 26.62 -10.57
C LYS A 270 -37.51 25.15 -10.53
N GLU A 271 -36.35 24.81 -11.10
CA GLU A 271 -35.83 23.44 -11.04
C GLU A 271 -35.46 23.03 -9.62
N LEU A 272 -34.76 23.91 -8.87
CA LEU A 272 -34.46 23.67 -7.46
C LEU A 272 -35.73 23.45 -6.64
N LYS A 273 -36.75 24.31 -6.80
CA LYS A 273 -38.03 24.19 -6.10
C LYS A 273 -38.66 22.81 -6.34
N ARG A 274 -38.76 22.37 -7.60
CA ARG A 274 -39.29 21.04 -7.94
C ARG A 274 -38.50 19.90 -7.27
N LYS A 275 -37.17 19.99 -7.21
CA LYS A 275 -36.35 18.99 -6.52
C LYS A 275 -36.66 18.97 -5.02
N LEU A 276 -36.74 20.13 -4.38
CA LEU A 276 -37.00 20.25 -2.94
C LEU A 276 -38.40 19.79 -2.55
N GLU A 277 -39.42 19.99 -3.39
CA GLU A 277 -40.79 19.49 -3.16
C GLU A 277 -40.85 17.96 -3.05
N THR A 278 -39.93 17.25 -3.71
CA THR A 278 -39.83 15.79 -3.62
C THR A 278 -39.02 15.31 -2.41
N MET A 279 -38.38 16.21 -1.68
CA MET A 279 -37.51 15.89 -0.55
C MET A 279 -38.19 16.08 0.80
N ASP A 280 -37.82 15.24 1.76
CA ASP A 280 -38.07 15.52 3.17
C ASP A 280 -37.07 16.59 3.67
N ILE A 281 -37.43 17.86 3.46
CA ILE A 281 -36.59 19.01 3.81
C ILE A 281 -36.25 19.04 5.31
N GLN A 282 -37.06 18.44 6.18
CA GLN A 282 -36.78 18.41 7.62
C GLN A 282 -35.56 17.55 7.97
N LYS A 283 -35.18 16.61 7.10
CA LYS A 283 -33.97 15.79 7.25
C LYS A 283 -32.71 16.48 6.71
N MET A 284 -32.83 17.65 6.08
CA MET A 284 -31.67 18.40 5.61
C MET A 284 -30.98 19.09 6.78
N ASN A 285 -29.64 19.03 6.81
CA ASN A 285 -28.89 19.79 7.79
C ASN A 285 -28.93 21.29 7.47
N SER A 286 -28.72 22.13 8.49
CA SER A 286 -28.82 23.59 8.38
C SER A 286 -27.85 24.17 7.35
N GLU A 287 -26.66 23.61 7.21
CA GLU A 287 -25.66 24.05 6.23
C GLU A 287 -26.09 23.77 4.78
N SER A 288 -26.73 22.63 4.56
CA SER A 288 -27.29 22.24 3.26
C SER A 288 -28.46 23.17 2.88
N MET A 289 -29.32 23.51 3.84
CA MET A 289 -30.40 24.49 3.65
C MET A 289 -29.86 25.88 3.29
N LYS A 290 -28.82 26.36 4.00
CA LYS A 290 -28.19 27.65 3.72
C LYS A 290 -27.67 27.72 2.28
N ARG A 291 -27.15 26.62 1.73
CA ARG A 291 -26.68 26.56 0.33
C ARG A 291 -27.81 26.63 -0.68
N CYS A 292 -28.93 25.94 -0.42
CA CYS A 292 -30.13 26.08 -1.25
C CYS A 292 -30.65 27.51 -1.24
N ALA A 293 -30.74 28.14 -0.06
CA ALA A 293 -31.17 29.53 0.08
C ALA A 293 -30.21 30.47 -0.67
N HIS A 294 -28.90 30.30 -0.49
CA HIS A 294 -27.89 31.08 -1.21
C HIS A 294 -28.06 30.95 -2.73
N PHE A 295 -28.20 29.73 -3.26
CA PHE A 295 -28.46 29.51 -4.68
C PHE A 295 -29.73 30.23 -5.15
N PHE A 296 -30.81 30.12 -4.38
CA PHE A 296 -32.11 30.72 -4.69
C PHE A 296 -32.04 32.25 -4.80
N PHE A 297 -31.32 32.91 -3.89
CA PHE A 297 -31.19 34.38 -3.89
C PHE A 297 -30.17 34.93 -4.89
N HIS A 298 -29.24 34.11 -5.40
CA HIS A 298 -28.12 34.58 -6.23
C HIS A 298 -28.20 34.13 -7.70
N ASN A 299 -29.13 33.26 -8.07
CA ASN A 299 -29.40 32.86 -9.48
C ASN A 299 -30.74 33.42 -9.99
N CYS A 300 -31.12 34.61 -9.54
CA CYS A 300 -32.23 35.39 -10.10
C CYS A 300 -31.78 36.15 -11.35
#